data_AF-A0A819V0C9-F1
#
_entry.id   AF-A0A819V0C9-F1
#
_cell.length_a   1.000
_cell.length_b   1.000
_cell.length_c   1.000
_cell.angle_alpha   90.00
_cell.angle_beta   90.00
_cell.angle_gamma   90.00
#
_symmetry.space_group_name_H-M   'P 1'
#
loop_
_entity.id
_entity.type
_entity.pdbx_description
1 polymer ?
#
loop_
_entity_poly.entity_id
_entity_poly.type
_entity_poly.pdbx_seq_one_letter_code
_entity_poly.pdbx_strand_id
1 'polypeptide(L)'
;MKNKPEQVETVFILEDDKNKVDHRERFATDEDIICQLADEIYRCYEKEAREYSQSGDPSRAKIKEEQANRIHIELKKIHQRLCARNITIDTPICTITTLVWLKSKLQDDIEVEKVKNLFSKVVSSFLVFDSLGDCRKDLLGHEVIGNIFLIIDAEYGSSVVVDFQQLPNVKVVGRYGQSSLENETVIDNYDDLCSRLTHDLIAHYNRLGTNCSNKHDAKTAKDMFMKAHKLCTIDSEF
;
A
#
# COMPACT_ATOMS: atom_id res chain seq x y z
N MET A 1 -13.65 46.76 -19.04
CA MET A 1 -13.41 45.76 -20.12
C MET A 1 -12.00 45.22 -19.89
N LYS A 2 -11.79 44.24 -18.99
CA LYS A 2 -11.85 42.78 -19.22
C LYS A 2 -11.29 42.37 -20.58
N ASN A 3 -10.05 41.88 -20.59
CA ASN A 3 -9.63 40.73 -21.39
C ASN A 3 -8.62 39.94 -20.53
N LYS A 4 -9.06 38.75 -20.08
CA LYS A 4 -8.22 37.75 -19.43
C LYS A 4 -7.29 37.14 -20.49
N PRO A 5 -6.09 36.66 -20.12
CA PRO A 5 -5.35 35.75 -20.99
C PRO A 5 -6.12 34.44 -21.09
N GLU A 6 -6.47 34.04 -22.31
CA GLU A 6 -6.97 32.70 -22.61
C GLU A 6 -5.87 31.69 -22.31
N GLN A 7 -6.11 30.80 -21.34
CA GLN A 7 -5.37 29.56 -21.26
C GLN A 7 -5.82 28.71 -22.44
N VAL A 8 -4.93 28.53 -23.41
CA VAL A 8 -5.09 27.49 -24.43
C VAL A 8 -4.82 26.17 -23.72
N GLU A 9 -5.86 25.57 -23.16
CA GLU A 9 -5.86 24.14 -22.86
C GLU A 9 -5.78 23.41 -24.19
N THR A 10 -4.57 23.01 -24.58
CA THR A 10 -4.38 22.04 -25.66
C THR A 10 -4.90 20.71 -25.14
N VAL A 11 -6.18 20.44 -25.39
CA VAL A 11 -6.78 19.12 -25.23
C VAL A 11 -6.02 18.19 -26.18
N PHE A 12 -5.34 17.19 -25.61
CA PHE A 12 -4.74 16.10 -26.36
C PHE A 12 -5.89 15.28 -26.96
N ILE A 13 -6.23 15.56 -28.21
CA ILE A 13 -7.01 14.64 -29.03
C ILE A 13 -6.01 13.58 -29.49
N LEU A 14 -6.02 12.43 -28.82
CA LEU A 14 -5.50 11.20 -29.40
C LEU A 14 -6.30 10.96 -30.68
N GLU A 15 -5.58 10.81 -31.79
CA GLU A 15 -6.06 10.87 -33.16
C GLU A 15 -7.44 10.21 -33.41
N ASP A 16 -8.23 10.86 -34.27
CA ASP A 16 -9.52 10.38 -34.75
C ASP A 16 -9.43 8.96 -35.36
N ASP A 17 -10.36 8.15 -34.87
CA ASP A 17 -10.58 6.73 -35.11
C ASP A 17 -10.88 6.41 -36.59
N LYS A 18 -10.06 5.58 -37.24
CA LYS A 18 -10.49 4.77 -38.39
C LYS A 18 -9.98 3.32 -38.42
N ASN A 19 -9.06 2.95 -37.54
CA ASN A 19 -8.69 1.56 -37.35
C ASN A 19 -8.58 1.35 -35.85
N LYS A 20 -9.46 0.53 -35.27
CA LYS A 20 -9.28 -0.01 -33.92
C LYS A 20 -7.95 -0.76 -33.88
N VAL A 21 -6.89 -0.09 -33.47
CA VAL A 21 -5.59 -0.72 -33.24
C VAL A 21 -5.70 -1.45 -31.92
N ASP A 22 -5.60 -2.78 -31.95
CA ASP A 22 -5.56 -3.58 -30.73
C ASP A 22 -4.23 -3.28 -30.00
N HIS A 23 -4.32 -2.46 -28.95
CA HIS A 23 -3.16 -2.01 -28.18
C HIS A 23 -2.45 -3.16 -27.43
N ARG A 24 -3.05 -4.36 -27.36
CA ARG A 24 -2.40 -5.54 -26.76
C ARG A 24 -1.35 -6.20 -27.65
N GLU A 25 -1.42 -6.04 -28.97
CA GLU A 25 -0.50 -6.72 -29.89
C GLU A 25 0.75 -5.89 -30.24
N ARG A 26 0.78 -4.58 -29.95
CA ARG A 26 1.85 -3.68 -30.40
C ARG A 26 2.99 -3.49 -29.39
N PHE A 27 2.77 -3.81 -28.11
CA PHE A 27 3.75 -3.58 -27.05
C PHE A 27 3.94 -4.86 -26.25
N ALA A 28 5.07 -5.53 -26.47
CA ALA A 28 5.40 -6.75 -25.76
C ALA A 28 6.02 -6.47 -24.38
N THR A 29 6.67 -5.29 -24.22
CA THR A 29 7.39 -4.91 -23.01
C THR A 29 7.31 -3.40 -22.70
N ASP A 30 7.57 -3.02 -21.45
CA ASP A 30 7.69 -1.62 -21.03
C ASP A 30 8.84 -0.89 -21.75
N GLU A 31 9.86 -1.62 -22.21
CA GLU A 31 10.97 -1.09 -22.99
C GLU A 31 10.52 -0.63 -24.40
N ASP A 32 9.54 -1.33 -24.99
CA ASP A 32 8.96 -0.95 -26.29
C ASP A 32 8.22 0.39 -26.20
N ILE A 33 7.49 0.60 -25.10
CA ILE A 33 6.75 1.85 -24.83
C ILE A 33 7.72 3.02 -24.65
N ILE A 34 8.84 2.80 -23.95
CA ILE A 34 9.87 3.81 -23.71
C ILE A 34 10.61 4.17 -24.99
N CYS A 35 10.91 3.18 -25.84
CA CYS A 35 11.50 3.43 -27.14
C CYS A 35 10.56 4.22 -28.05
N GLN A 36 9.25 3.91 -28.05
CA GLN A 36 8.30 4.68 -28.84
C GLN A 36 8.12 6.12 -28.33
N LEU A 37 8.10 6.33 -27.00
CA LEU A 37 8.10 7.66 -26.42
C LEU A 37 9.37 8.43 -26.81
N ALA A 38 10.52 7.76 -26.84
CA ALA A 38 11.77 8.37 -27.29
C ALA A 38 11.70 8.79 -28.76
N ASP A 39 11.15 7.94 -29.63
CA ASP A 39 11.00 8.23 -31.06
C ASP A 39 10.04 9.40 -31.31
N GLU A 40 8.96 9.51 -30.53
CA GLU A 40 7.99 10.59 -30.68
C GLU A 40 8.55 11.94 -30.21
N ILE A 41 9.28 11.96 -29.09
CA ILE A 41 9.97 13.17 -28.63
C ILE A 41 11.10 13.52 -29.63
N TYR A 42 11.81 12.54 -30.17
CA TYR A 42 12.84 12.76 -31.21
C TYR A 42 12.25 13.45 -32.45
N ARG A 43 11.11 12.96 -32.95
CA ARG A 43 10.39 13.57 -34.09
C ARG A 43 9.99 15.01 -33.82
N CYS A 44 9.53 15.32 -32.61
CA CYS A 44 9.21 16.69 -32.22
C CYS A 44 10.43 17.61 -32.29
N TYR A 45 11.58 17.18 -31.77
CA TYR A 45 12.80 17.98 -31.81
C TYR A 45 13.38 18.12 -33.23
N GLU A 46 13.26 17.09 -34.07
CA GLU A 46 13.67 17.15 -35.47
C GLU A 46 12.78 18.12 -36.27
N LYS A 47 11.47 18.15 -35.98
CA LYS A 47 10.55 19.12 -36.56
C LYS A 47 10.89 20.55 -36.15
N GLU A 48 11.12 20.80 -34.87
CA GLU A 48 11.55 22.11 -34.37
C GLU A 48 12.89 22.54 -34.97
N ALA A 49 13.86 21.62 -35.10
CA ALA A 49 15.15 21.90 -35.73
C ALA A 49 14.99 22.35 -37.20
N ARG A 50 14.08 21.69 -37.93
CA ARG A 50 13.73 22.09 -39.31
C ARG A 50 13.07 23.47 -39.37
N GLU A 51 12.17 23.78 -38.45
CA GLU A 51 11.52 25.10 -38.37
C GLU A 51 12.53 26.22 -38.05
N TYR A 52 13.51 25.98 -37.16
CA TYR A 52 14.60 26.92 -36.89
C TYR A 52 15.56 27.10 -38.06
N SER A 53 15.84 26.02 -38.79
CA SER A 53 16.66 26.09 -40.01
C SER A 53 15.97 26.90 -41.11
N GLN A 54 14.66 26.71 -41.28
CA GLN A 54 13.85 27.44 -42.26
C GLN A 54 13.63 28.92 -41.89
N SER A 55 13.66 29.26 -40.61
CA SER A 55 13.54 30.65 -40.12
C SER A 55 14.87 31.40 -40.03
N GLY A 56 15.99 30.77 -40.45
CA GLY A 56 17.29 31.41 -40.54
C GLY A 56 18.09 31.47 -39.23
N ASP A 57 17.74 30.63 -38.24
CA ASP A 57 18.49 30.47 -36.99
C ASP A 57 19.18 29.09 -36.93
N PRO A 58 20.33 28.92 -37.62
CA PRO A 58 21.03 27.65 -37.67
C PRO A 58 21.63 27.25 -36.31
N SER A 59 21.86 28.21 -35.42
CA SER A 59 22.39 27.95 -34.08
C SER A 59 21.35 27.22 -33.22
N ARG A 60 20.08 27.66 -33.26
CA ARG A 60 18.99 26.95 -32.55
C ARG A 60 18.65 25.61 -33.18
N ALA A 61 18.69 25.50 -34.51
CA ALA A 61 18.48 24.23 -35.20
C ALA A 61 19.49 23.17 -34.73
N LYS A 62 20.77 23.53 -34.65
CA LYS A 62 21.83 22.62 -34.19
C LYS A 62 21.67 22.20 -32.72
N ILE A 63 21.28 23.12 -31.84
CA ILE A 63 21.00 22.80 -30.43
C ILE A 63 19.87 21.78 -30.31
N LYS A 64 18.81 21.94 -31.12
CA LYS A 64 17.65 21.04 -31.11
C LYS A 64 17.98 19.66 -31.66
N GLU A 65 18.82 19.57 -32.69
CA GLU A 65 19.33 18.31 -33.22
C GLU A 65 20.24 17.57 -32.21
N GLU A 66 21.12 18.30 -31.52
CA GLU A 66 21.95 17.74 -30.44
C GLU A 66 21.10 17.28 -29.24
N GLN A 67 20.01 17.98 -28.93
CA GLN A 67 19.05 17.58 -27.90
C GLN A 67 18.29 16.31 -28.34
N ALA A 68 17.86 16.24 -29.60
CA ALA A 68 17.17 15.07 -30.15
C ALA A 68 18.01 13.79 -29.99
N ASN A 69 19.28 13.86 -30.38
CA ASN A 69 20.22 12.74 -30.31
C ASN A 69 20.50 12.25 -28.88
N ARG A 70 20.24 13.07 -27.85
CA ARG A 70 20.41 12.69 -26.44
C ARG A 70 19.17 12.04 -25.82
N ILE A 71 17.99 12.18 -26.45
CA ILE A 71 16.72 11.70 -25.89
C ILE A 71 16.76 10.21 -25.61
N HIS A 72 17.18 9.41 -26.58
CA HIS A 72 17.19 7.96 -26.43
C HIS A 72 18.15 7.51 -25.30
N ILE A 73 19.29 8.18 -25.17
CA ILE A 73 20.29 7.92 -24.12
C ILE A 73 19.72 8.29 -22.74
N GLU A 74 19.10 9.46 -22.60
CA GLU A 74 18.57 9.92 -21.31
C GLU A 74 17.31 9.15 -20.90
N LEU A 75 16.41 8.81 -21.83
CA LEU A 75 15.26 7.95 -21.53
C LEU A 75 15.68 6.54 -21.13
N LYS A 76 16.69 5.96 -21.79
CA LYS A 76 17.26 4.68 -21.37
C LYS A 76 17.89 4.76 -19.98
N LYS A 77 18.59 5.87 -19.65
CA LYS A 77 19.12 6.10 -18.30
C LYS A 77 18.01 6.29 -17.26
N ILE A 78 16.91 6.95 -17.60
CA ILE A 78 15.76 7.14 -16.71
C ILE A 78 15.08 5.78 -16.47
N HIS A 79 14.84 5.00 -17.52
CA HIS A 79 14.33 3.63 -17.42
C HIS A 79 15.23 2.77 -16.54
N GLN A 80 16.53 2.74 -16.81
CA GLN A 80 17.50 2.01 -16.00
C GLN A 80 17.52 2.48 -14.54
N ARG A 81 17.40 3.79 -14.28
CA ARG A 81 17.28 4.33 -12.91
C ARG A 81 15.97 3.97 -12.23
N LEU A 82 14.86 3.90 -12.95
CA LEU A 82 13.55 3.52 -12.43
C LEU A 82 13.48 2.00 -12.21
N CYS A 83 14.00 1.20 -13.13
CA CYS A 83 14.20 -0.24 -12.95
C CYS A 83 15.15 -0.51 -11.80
N ALA A 84 16.27 0.22 -11.67
CA ALA A 84 17.19 0.09 -10.53
C ALA A 84 16.58 0.61 -9.21
N ARG A 85 15.64 1.55 -9.24
CA ARG A 85 14.83 1.94 -8.08
C ARG A 85 13.72 0.93 -7.75
N ASN A 86 13.27 0.17 -8.74
CA ASN A 86 12.32 -0.93 -8.62
C ASN A 86 13.00 -2.29 -8.39
N ILE A 87 14.34 -2.36 -8.43
CA ILE A 87 15.08 -3.36 -7.66
C ILE A 87 14.82 -2.98 -6.22
N THR A 88 13.76 -3.60 -5.70
CA THR A 88 13.42 -3.72 -4.30
C THR A 88 14.66 -3.48 -3.45
N ILE A 89 14.63 -2.41 -2.66
CA ILE A 89 15.35 -2.42 -1.40
C ILE A 89 15.04 -3.80 -0.80
N ASP A 90 16.08 -4.57 -0.55
CA ASP A 90 16.09 -5.88 0.08
C ASP A 90 15.63 -5.77 1.54
N THR A 91 14.56 -4.99 1.79
CA THR A 91 13.89 -4.98 3.06
C THR A 91 13.22 -6.35 3.17
N PRO A 92 13.65 -7.19 4.12
CA PRO A 92 13.00 -8.46 4.35
C PRO A 92 11.53 -8.18 4.61
N ILE A 93 10.64 -8.91 3.94
CA ILE A 93 9.21 -8.77 4.18
C ILE A 93 8.99 -9.21 5.62
N CYS A 94 8.59 -8.29 6.48
CA CYS A 94 8.18 -8.63 7.83
C CYS A 94 6.89 -9.44 7.76
N THR A 95 6.96 -10.71 8.16
CA THR A 95 5.82 -11.63 8.21
C THR A 95 5.35 -11.93 9.63
N ILE A 96 6.00 -11.33 10.62
CA ILE A 96 5.58 -11.41 12.02
C ILE A 96 4.31 -10.59 12.17
N THR A 97 3.26 -11.22 12.70
CA THR A 97 2.01 -10.56 13.04
C THR A 97 1.78 -10.70 14.53
N THR A 98 1.59 -9.59 15.22
CA THR A 98 1.36 -9.56 16.67
C THR A 98 0.00 -8.96 16.93
N LEU A 99 -0.81 -9.67 17.71
CA LEU A 99 -2.05 -9.12 18.25
C LEU A 99 -1.75 -8.52 19.63
N VAL A 100 -2.19 -7.29 19.85
CA VAL A 100 -1.97 -6.57 21.09
C VAL A 100 -3.32 -6.17 21.64
N TRP A 101 -3.54 -6.38 22.93
CA TRP A 101 -4.73 -5.93 23.62
C TRP A 101 -4.34 -4.93 24.72
N LEU A 102 -4.79 -3.67 24.57
CA LEU A 102 -4.73 -2.67 25.62
C LEU A 102 -6.03 -2.74 26.43
N LYS A 103 -5.99 -3.50 27.52
CA LYS A 103 -7.15 -3.79 28.36
C LYS A 103 -7.36 -2.73 29.44
N SER A 104 -8.62 -2.46 29.75
CA SER A 104 -9.04 -1.66 30.90
C SER A 104 -8.92 -2.51 32.17
N LYS A 105 -8.59 -1.88 33.29
CA LYS A 105 -8.51 -2.58 34.59
C LYS A 105 -9.85 -3.11 35.08
N LEU A 106 -10.95 -2.67 34.47
CA LEU A 106 -12.32 -3.06 34.81
C LEU A 106 -12.76 -4.34 34.09
N GLN A 107 -11.98 -4.80 33.11
CA GLN A 107 -12.39 -5.91 32.27
C GLN A 107 -11.75 -7.23 32.71
N ASP A 108 -12.55 -8.30 32.67
CA ASP A 108 -12.11 -9.66 32.97
C ASP A 108 -11.21 -10.21 31.84
N ASP A 109 -10.36 -11.17 32.19
CA ASP A 109 -9.42 -11.81 31.27
C ASP A 109 -10.11 -12.87 30.38
N ILE A 110 -11.39 -13.15 30.60
CA ILE A 110 -12.16 -14.16 29.87
C ILE A 110 -12.16 -13.86 28.36
N GLU A 111 -12.52 -12.65 27.96
CA GLU A 111 -12.61 -12.25 26.54
C GLU A 111 -11.23 -12.18 25.89
N VAL A 112 -10.23 -11.72 26.66
CA VAL A 112 -8.83 -11.69 26.23
C VAL A 112 -8.36 -13.11 25.87
N GLU A 113 -8.62 -14.08 26.74
CA GLU A 113 -8.27 -15.48 26.49
C GLU A 113 -9.09 -16.11 25.36
N LYS A 114 -10.37 -15.76 25.19
CA LYS A 114 -11.17 -16.23 24.05
C LYS A 114 -10.55 -15.80 22.72
N VAL A 115 -10.24 -14.51 22.55
CA VAL A 115 -9.60 -13.99 21.31
C VAL A 115 -8.21 -14.57 21.13
N LYS A 116 -7.41 -14.67 22.20
CA LYS A 116 -6.08 -15.27 22.15
C LYS A 116 -6.12 -16.71 21.66
N ASN A 117 -7.05 -17.51 22.19
CA ASN A 117 -7.24 -18.90 21.76
C ASN A 117 -7.70 -18.99 20.30
N LEU A 118 -8.65 -18.14 19.90
CA LEU A 118 -9.18 -18.07 18.53
C LEU A 118 -8.07 -17.83 17.49
N PHE A 119 -7.17 -16.88 17.75
CA PHE A 119 -6.14 -16.47 16.79
C PHE A 119 -4.76 -17.13 17.01
N SER A 120 -4.59 -17.93 18.07
CA SER A 120 -3.32 -18.56 18.50
C SER A 120 -2.56 -19.31 17.40
N LYS A 121 -3.28 -19.93 16.46
CA LYS A 121 -2.70 -20.73 15.37
C LYS A 121 -2.28 -19.90 14.15
N VAL A 122 -2.59 -18.61 14.15
CA VAL A 122 -2.46 -17.72 13.00
C VAL A 122 -1.45 -16.60 13.29
N VAL A 123 -1.61 -15.91 14.42
CA VAL A 123 -0.70 -14.83 14.84
C VAL A 123 0.58 -15.39 15.44
N SER A 124 1.68 -14.64 15.34
CA SER A 124 2.98 -15.05 15.86
C SER A 124 3.10 -14.83 17.37
N SER A 125 2.43 -13.81 17.89
CA SER A 125 2.41 -13.50 19.32
C SER A 125 1.15 -12.73 19.70
N PHE A 126 0.84 -12.78 20.99
CA PHE A 126 -0.27 -12.07 21.61
C PHE A 126 0.24 -11.35 22.86
N LEU A 127 0.07 -10.03 22.93
CA LEU A 127 0.52 -9.20 24.06
C LEU A 127 -0.67 -8.53 24.73
N VAL A 128 -0.62 -8.38 26.05
CA VAL A 128 -1.66 -7.73 26.84
C VAL A 128 -1.01 -6.65 27.69
N PHE A 129 -1.62 -5.47 27.69
CA PHE A 129 -1.21 -4.33 28.50
C PHE A 129 -2.42 -3.80 29.28
N ASP A 130 -2.23 -3.48 30.55
CA ASP A 130 -3.23 -2.85 31.43
C ASP A 130 -2.93 -1.35 31.66
N SER A 131 -1.92 -0.83 30.97
CA SER A 131 -1.37 0.51 31.11
C SER A 131 -1.07 1.09 29.74
N LEU A 132 -1.68 2.23 29.45
CA LEU A 132 -1.45 2.98 28.21
C LEU A 132 0.04 3.34 28.04
N GLY A 133 0.70 3.73 29.14
CA GLY A 133 2.10 4.14 29.11
C GLY A 133 3.03 2.98 28.74
N ASP A 134 2.81 1.81 29.32
CA ASP A 134 3.62 0.62 29.06
C ASP A 134 3.38 0.08 27.65
N CYS A 135 2.11 0.02 27.21
CA CYS A 135 1.76 -0.33 25.85
C CYS A 135 2.44 0.59 24.83
N ARG A 136 2.35 1.91 25.04
CA ARG A 136 2.98 2.89 24.13
C ARG A 136 4.50 2.76 24.13
N LYS A 137 5.11 2.57 25.31
CA LYS A 137 6.56 2.38 25.43
C LYS A 137 7.03 1.10 24.75
N ASP A 138 6.27 0.01 24.83
CA ASP A 138 6.60 -1.25 24.16
C ASP A 138 6.49 -1.12 22.63
N LEU A 139 5.38 -0.55 22.15
CA LEU A 139 5.10 -0.33 20.73
C LEU A 139 6.06 0.66 20.06
N LEU A 140 6.62 1.62 20.82
CA LEU A 140 7.64 2.57 20.35
C LEU A 140 9.07 2.12 20.60
N GLY A 141 9.30 1.37 21.69
CA GLY A 141 10.61 1.06 22.24
C GLY A 141 11.25 -0.20 21.68
N HIS A 142 10.46 -1.02 20.98
CA HIS A 142 11.01 -2.14 20.26
C HIS A 142 11.32 -1.80 18.81
N GLU A 143 12.46 -2.31 18.33
CA GLU A 143 12.61 -2.78 16.95
C GLU A 143 11.66 -3.96 16.69
N VAL A 144 10.36 -3.84 17.03
CA VAL A 144 9.35 -4.84 16.64
C VAL A 144 9.20 -4.66 15.14
N ILE A 145 10.01 -5.43 14.42
CA ILE A 145 9.87 -5.71 13.00
C ILE A 145 8.62 -6.62 12.93
N GLY A 146 7.44 -6.01 13.04
CA GLY A 146 6.18 -6.72 13.18
C GLY A 146 4.99 -5.91 12.65
N ASN A 147 4.01 -6.61 12.10
CA ASN A 147 2.71 -6.04 11.76
C ASN A 147 1.79 -6.19 12.99
N ILE A 148 1.36 -5.06 13.54
CA ILE A 148 0.63 -5.02 14.81
C ILE A 148 -0.86 -4.79 14.54
N PHE A 149 -1.68 -5.65 15.13
CA PHE A 149 -3.12 -5.50 15.21
C PHE A 149 -3.43 -5.18 16.66
N LEU A 150 -4.01 -4.01 16.92
CA LEU A 150 -4.23 -3.51 18.26
C LEU A 150 -5.71 -3.50 18.59
N ILE A 151 -6.10 -4.09 19.71
CA ILE A 151 -7.44 -4.03 20.30
C ILE A 151 -7.34 -3.07 21.49
N ILE A 152 -8.23 -2.08 21.53
CA ILE A 152 -8.28 -1.10 22.62
C ILE A 152 -9.66 -1.14 23.25
N ASP A 153 -9.71 -1.29 24.56
CA ASP A 153 -10.97 -1.21 25.30
C ASP A 153 -11.59 0.20 25.22
N ALA A 154 -12.91 0.27 25.16
CA ALA A 154 -13.66 1.47 24.83
C ALA A 154 -13.39 2.63 25.81
N GLU A 155 -13.02 2.33 27.05
CA GLU A 155 -12.73 3.24 28.15
C GLU A 155 -11.54 4.16 27.88
N TYR A 156 -10.58 3.76 27.04
CA TYR A 156 -9.42 4.60 26.72
C TYR A 156 -9.75 5.81 25.83
N GLY A 157 -10.98 5.89 25.30
CA GLY A 157 -11.45 7.02 24.51
C GLY A 157 -10.90 7.07 23.08
N SER A 158 -11.52 7.91 22.24
CA SER A 158 -11.23 7.93 20.80
C SER A 158 -9.89 8.59 20.45
N SER A 159 -9.35 9.46 21.31
CA SER A 159 -8.05 10.11 21.08
C SER A 159 -6.91 9.09 21.11
N VAL A 160 -6.98 8.10 22.00
CA VAL A 160 -5.97 7.03 22.11
C VAL A 160 -5.94 6.16 20.84
N VAL A 161 -7.11 5.89 20.26
CA VAL A 161 -7.22 5.14 19.00
C VAL A 161 -6.50 5.89 17.86
N VAL A 162 -6.74 7.19 17.73
CA VAL A 162 -6.10 8.02 16.69
C VAL A 162 -4.58 8.07 16.90
N ASP A 163 -4.12 8.20 18.14
CA ASP A 163 -2.69 8.19 18.49
C ASP A 163 -2.00 6.89 18.03
N PHE A 164 -2.60 5.72 18.32
CA PHE A 164 -2.00 4.42 17.95
C PHE A 164 -2.08 4.12 16.45
N GLN A 165 -3.11 4.60 15.74
CA GLN A 165 -3.23 4.46 14.29
C GLN A 165 -2.10 5.15 13.52
N GLN A 166 -1.46 6.16 14.12
CA GLN A 166 -0.33 6.88 13.50
C GLN A 166 0.99 6.12 13.63
N LEU A 167 1.06 5.03 14.40
CA LEU A 167 2.28 4.24 14.56
C LEU A 167 2.54 3.39 13.31
N PRO A 168 3.78 3.37 12.76
CA PRO A 168 4.08 2.75 11.47
C PRO A 168 3.86 1.23 11.43
N ASN A 169 4.03 0.57 12.58
CA ASN A 169 3.90 -0.88 12.72
C ASN A 169 2.46 -1.32 13.00
N VAL A 170 1.60 -0.40 13.44
CA VAL A 170 0.18 -0.67 13.67
C VAL A 170 -0.55 -0.65 12.33
N LYS A 171 -1.15 -1.79 11.96
CA LYS A 171 -1.88 -1.95 10.71
C LYS A 171 -3.37 -1.73 10.90
N VAL A 172 -3.90 -2.13 12.05
CA VAL A 172 -5.30 -2.04 12.40
C VAL A 172 -5.44 -1.72 13.88
N VAL A 173 -6.42 -0.88 14.20
CA VAL A 173 -6.86 -0.63 15.57
C VAL A 173 -8.35 -0.95 15.68
N GLY A 174 -8.68 -2.01 16.41
CA GLY A 174 -10.03 -2.41 16.79
C GLY A 174 -10.43 -1.83 18.14
N ARG A 175 -11.73 -1.71 18.37
CA ARG A 175 -12.29 -1.32 19.68
C ARG A 175 -13.16 -2.44 20.23
N TYR A 176 -12.89 -2.80 21.47
CA TYR A 176 -13.75 -3.66 22.26
C TYR A 176 -14.52 -2.82 23.28
N GLY A 177 -15.78 -3.13 23.54
CA GLY A 177 -16.54 -2.43 24.58
C GLY A 177 -17.77 -3.23 25.02
N GLN A 178 -18.11 -3.04 26.30
CA GLN A 178 -19.32 -3.59 26.90
C GLN A 178 -20.29 -2.45 27.22
N SER A 179 -21.57 -2.68 26.96
CA SER A 179 -22.66 -1.78 27.31
C SER A 179 -23.65 -2.52 28.19
N SER A 180 -23.89 -1.98 29.38
CA SER A 180 -24.96 -2.47 30.24
C SER A 180 -26.28 -1.82 29.86
N LEU A 181 -27.30 -2.62 29.56
CA LEU A 181 -28.68 -2.13 29.43
C LEU A 181 -29.30 -1.90 30.82
N GLU A 182 -30.40 -1.14 30.86
CA GLU A 182 -31.17 -0.85 32.08
C GLU A 182 -31.64 -2.11 32.84
N ASN A 183 -31.68 -3.26 32.16
CA ASN A 183 -32.10 -4.55 32.70
C ASN A 183 -30.93 -5.45 33.16
N GLU A 184 -29.75 -4.88 33.46
CA GLU A 184 -28.52 -5.59 33.87
C GLU A 184 -27.96 -6.60 32.84
N THR A 185 -28.51 -6.62 31.64
CA THR A 185 -27.97 -7.40 30.52
C THR A 185 -26.76 -6.67 29.94
N VAL A 186 -25.60 -7.31 30.04
CA VAL A 186 -24.36 -6.84 29.41
C VAL A 186 -24.36 -7.29 27.96
N ILE A 187 -24.35 -6.33 27.04
CA ILE A 187 -24.13 -6.56 25.62
C ILE A 187 -22.71 -6.11 25.32
N ASP A 188 -21.91 -7.01 24.75
CA ASP A 188 -20.59 -6.68 24.24
C ASP A 188 -20.57 -6.69 22.71
N ASN A 189 -19.46 -6.22 22.13
CA ASN A 189 -19.25 -6.26 20.68
C ASN A 189 -18.25 -7.36 20.28
N TYR A 190 -18.18 -8.46 21.03
CA TYR A 190 -17.17 -9.51 20.84
C TYR A 190 -17.23 -10.12 19.42
N ASP A 191 -18.41 -10.54 18.97
CA ASP A 191 -18.57 -11.20 17.67
C ASP A 191 -18.22 -10.25 16.51
N ASP A 192 -18.68 -9.00 16.59
CA ASP A 192 -18.36 -7.95 15.61
C ASP A 192 -16.86 -7.62 15.58
N LEU A 193 -16.20 -7.56 16.75
CA LEU A 193 -14.76 -7.40 16.84
C LEU A 193 -14.03 -8.58 16.17
N CYS A 194 -14.44 -9.81 16.48
CA CYS A 194 -13.80 -11.01 15.95
C CYS A 194 -13.98 -11.12 14.44
N SER A 195 -15.17 -10.84 13.92
CA SER A 195 -15.43 -10.84 12.48
C SER A 195 -14.59 -9.79 11.76
N ARG A 196 -14.55 -8.53 12.25
CA ARG A 196 -13.73 -7.47 11.65
C ARG A 196 -12.24 -7.81 11.68
N LEU A 197 -11.74 -8.27 12.83
CA LEU A 197 -10.34 -8.64 12.98
C LEU A 197 -9.96 -9.80 12.06
N THR A 198 -10.86 -10.79 11.87
CA THR A 198 -10.67 -11.91 10.96
C THR A 198 -10.54 -11.43 9.52
N HIS A 199 -11.46 -10.56 9.06
CA HIS A 199 -11.40 -9.96 7.72
C HIS A 199 -10.10 -9.19 7.49
N ASP A 200 -9.70 -8.36 8.45
CA ASP A 200 -8.49 -7.56 8.34
C ASP A 200 -7.22 -8.42 8.31
N LEU A 201 -7.17 -9.49 9.12
CA LEU A 201 -6.07 -10.45 9.10
C LEU A 201 -6.02 -11.24 7.79
N ILE A 202 -7.16 -11.65 7.21
CA ILE A 202 -7.23 -12.31 5.89
C ILE A 202 -6.63 -11.39 4.82
N ALA A 203 -7.10 -10.14 4.75
CA ALA A 203 -6.61 -9.17 3.79
C ALA A 203 -5.10 -8.92 3.94
N HIS A 204 -4.62 -8.85 5.18
CA HIS A 204 -3.21 -8.69 5.50
C HIS A 204 -2.36 -9.88 5.04
N TYR A 205 -2.75 -11.11 5.38
CA TYR A 205 -2.00 -12.30 4.98
C TYR A 205 -2.02 -12.54 3.48
N ASN A 206 -3.13 -12.25 2.80
CA ASN A 206 -3.17 -12.30 1.34
C ASN A 206 -2.18 -11.30 0.72
N ARG A 207 -2.09 -10.08 1.26
CA ARG A 207 -1.13 -9.07 0.81
C ARG A 207 0.32 -9.51 1.06
N LEU A 208 0.61 -10.07 2.24
CA LEU A 208 1.93 -10.63 2.53
C LEU A 208 2.28 -11.79 1.59
N GLY A 209 1.32 -12.69 1.32
CA GLY A 209 1.48 -13.80 0.39
C GLY A 209 1.82 -13.33 -1.02
N THR A 210 1.09 -12.34 -1.55
CA THR A 210 1.38 -11.73 -2.85
C THR A 210 2.77 -11.08 -2.87
N ASN A 211 3.11 -10.32 -1.82
CA ASN A 211 4.43 -9.67 -1.74
C ASN A 211 5.58 -10.68 -1.71
N CYS A 212 5.46 -11.76 -0.93
CA CYS A 212 6.46 -12.83 -0.88
C CYS A 212 6.56 -13.56 -2.23
N SER A 213 5.43 -13.82 -2.89
CA SER A 213 5.39 -14.46 -4.22
C SER A 213 6.11 -13.59 -5.26
N ASN A 214 5.89 -12.28 -5.24
CA ASN A 214 6.56 -11.34 -6.15
C ASN A 214 8.07 -11.26 -5.91
N LYS A 215 8.54 -11.56 -4.68
CA LYS A 215 9.97 -11.70 -4.35
C LYS A 215 10.52 -13.12 -4.55
N HIS A 216 9.76 -14.01 -5.20
CA HIS A 216 10.11 -15.42 -5.42
C HIS A 216 10.32 -16.24 -4.12
N ASP A 217 9.83 -15.76 -2.97
CA ASP A 217 9.78 -16.54 -1.73
C ASP A 217 8.49 -17.37 -1.67
N ALA A 218 8.46 -18.45 -2.45
CA ALA A 218 7.28 -19.31 -2.58
C ALA A 218 6.90 -20.00 -1.27
N LYS A 219 7.88 -20.30 -0.40
CA LYS A 219 7.63 -20.98 0.87
C LYS A 219 6.86 -20.07 1.81
N THR A 220 7.38 -18.87 2.05
CA THR A 220 6.74 -17.89 2.93
C THR A 220 5.41 -17.44 2.35
N ALA A 221 5.32 -17.25 1.02
CA ALA A 221 4.06 -16.90 0.36
C ALA A 221 2.96 -17.94 0.63
N LYS A 222 3.28 -19.23 0.46
CA LYS A 222 2.37 -20.33 0.77
C LYS A 222 1.93 -20.30 2.24
N ASP A 223 2.86 -20.11 3.17
CA ASP A 223 2.54 -20.05 4.59
C ASP A 223 1.57 -18.90 4.92
N MET A 224 1.74 -17.72 4.29
CA MET A 224 0.82 -16.60 4.46
C MET A 224 -0.58 -16.90 3.89
N PHE A 225 -0.68 -17.47 2.68
CA PHE A 225 -1.98 -17.85 2.13
C PHE A 225 -2.68 -18.94 2.95
N MET A 226 -1.93 -19.88 3.53
CA MET A 226 -2.48 -20.89 4.44
C MET A 226 -3.02 -20.26 5.72
N LYS A 227 -2.39 -19.20 6.25
CA LYS A 227 -2.92 -18.43 7.39
C LYS A 227 -4.24 -17.74 7.02
N ALA A 228 -4.32 -17.09 5.86
CA ALA A 228 -5.56 -16.47 5.37
C ALA A 228 -6.68 -17.51 5.22
N HIS A 229 -6.39 -18.68 4.65
CA HIS A 229 -7.37 -19.75 4.51
C HIS A 229 -7.89 -20.26 5.87
N LYS A 230 -7.01 -20.42 6.87
CA LYS A 230 -7.42 -20.82 8.23
C LYS A 230 -8.35 -19.79 8.89
N LEU A 231 -8.18 -18.51 8.57
CA LEU A 231 -9.07 -17.47 9.07
C LEU A 231 -10.45 -17.54 8.39
N CYS A 232 -10.53 -17.88 7.10
CA CYS A 232 -11.83 -18.09 6.45
C CYS A 232 -12.63 -19.23 7.08
N THR A 233 -11.97 -20.27 7.61
CA THR A 233 -12.68 -21.33 8.35
C THR A 233 -13.16 -20.89 9.73
N ILE A 234 -12.47 -19.92 10.34
CA ILE A 234 -12.90 -19.29 11.60
C ILE A 234 -14.10 -18.36 11.35
N ASP A 235 -14.07 -17.58 10.26
CA ASP A 235 -15.16 -16.66 9.90
C ASP A 235 -16.48 -17.40 9.62
N SER A 236 -16.43 -18.63 9.10
CA SER A 236 -17.62 -19.47 8.90
C SER A 236 -18.26 -20.03 10.18
N GLU A 237 -17.63 -19.83 11.34
CA GLU A 237 -18.14 -20.27 12.65
C GLU A 237 -18.93 -19.16 13.39
N PHE A 238 -18.97 -17.93 12.84
CA PHE A 238 -19.75 -16.79 13.34
C PHE A 238 -20.97 -16.53 12.44
#